data_AF-A0A7C6GYF5-F1
#
_entry.id   AF-A0A7C6GYF5-F1
#
_cell.length_a   1.000
_cell.length_b   1.000
_cell.length_c   1.000
_cell.angle_alpha   90.00
_cell.angle_beta   90.00
_cell.angle_gamma   90.00
#
_symmetry.space_group_name_H-M   'P 1'
#
loop_
_entity.id
_entity.type
_entity.pdbx_description
1 polymer ?
#
loop_
_entity_poly.entity_id
_entity_poly.type
_entity_poly.pdbx_seq_one_letter_code
_entity_poly.pdbx_strand_id
1 'polypeptide(L)'
;MALSDVKKAIVSSLDHLMGIDHRRDNPALFAAWAALVRLQHTFQASVLTIKCGLHFETAALERLILEQLAWISAAHSYEGDCFKLSPKRCLAVLQAIYPCTGPLHGLLTSFARLAPETTVKHVQVDNEGFRVQLSDREKVGSMAYYLVVLADMYSVIGELIYADRIEQHRYIQQVQDGRFVPREYRPTKGMLDKHKSLLFGH
;
A
#
# COMPACT_ATOMS: atom_id res chain seq x y z
N MET A 1 -17.60 -1.53 4.82
CA MET A 1 -17.69 -1.64 3.34
C MET A 1 -16.31 -1.59 2.69
N ALA A 2 -15.52 -0.53 2.92
CA ALA A 2 -14.15 -0.38 2.38
C ALA A 2 -13.23 -1.60 2.59
N LEU A 3 -13.14 -2.12 3.82
CA LEU A 3 -12.27 -3.28 4.11
C LEU A 3 -12.66 -4.57 3.35
N SER A 4 -13.95 -4.74 3.03
CA SER A 4 -14.40 -5.85 2.19
C SER A 4 -14.00 -5.64 0.73
N ASP A 5 -14.04 -4.39 0.26
CA ASP A 5 -13.63 -4.03 -1.09
C ASP A 5 -12.10 -4.24 -1.24
N VAL A 6 -11.31 -3.86 -0.24
CA VAL A 6 -9.85 -4.15 -0.17
C VAL A 6 -9.59 -5.66 -0.28
N LYS A 7 -10.25 -6.48 0.55
CA LYS A 7 -10.07 -7.94 0.50
C LYS A 7 -10.37 -8.50 -0.90
N LYS A 8 -11.47 -8.06 -1.52
CA LYS A 8 -11.85 -8.47 -2.88
C LYS A 8 -10.83 -8.02 -3.92
N ALA A 9 -10.32 -6.79 -3.81
CA ALA A 9 -9.33 -6.24 -4.73
C ALA A 9 -8.00 -7.01 -4.67
N ILE A 10 -7.51 -7.33 -3.47
CA ILE A 10 -6.28 -8.11 -3.30
C ILE A 10 -6.44 -9.52 -3.87
N VAL A 11 -7.54 -10.22 -3.56
CA VAL A 11 -7.81 -11.56 -4.10
C VAL A 11 -7.93 -11.51 -5.62
N SER A 12 -8.73 -10.60 -6.17
CA SER A 12 -8.91 -10.49 -7.62
C SER A 12 -7.61 -10.12 -8.36
N SER A 13 -6.74 -9.31 -7.73
CA SER A 13 -5.44 -8.99 -8.29
C SER A 13 -4.51 -10.19 -8.25
N LEU A 14 -4.47 -10.94 -7.14
CA LEU A 14 -3.69 -12.16 -7.07
C LEU A 14 -4.16 -13.22 -8.07
N ASP A 15 -5.46 -13.46 -8.19
CA ASP A 15 -5.99 -14.43 -9.16
C ASP A 15 -5.58 -14.05 -10.59
N HIS A 16 -5.67 -12.76 -10.92
CA HIS A 16 -5.22 -12.24 -12.21
C HIS A 16 -3.72 -12.45 -12.43
N LEU A 17 -2.88 -12.13 -11.44
CA LEU A 17 -1.43 -12.30 -11.54
C LEU A 17 -1.02 -13.78 -11.51
N MET A 18 -1.79 -14.63 -10.83
CA MET A 18 -1.57 -16.06 -10.77
C MET A 18 -1.82 -16.75 -12.10
N GLY A 19 -2.75 -16.23 -12.91
CA GLY A 19 -3.04 -16.71 -14.26
C GLY A 19 -2.01 -16.33 -15.33
N ILE A 20 -0.92 -15.62 -14.99
CA ILE A 20 0.13 -15.26 -15.94
C ILE A 20 1.03 -16.49 -16.21
N ASP A 21 0.91 -17.05 -17.42
CA ASP A 21 1.75 -18.13 -17.93
C ASP A 21 3.15 -17.63 -18.34
N HIS A 22 4.16 -18.50 -18.26
CA HIS A 22 5.56 -18.23 -18.65
C HIS A 22 6.30 -17.13 -17.87
N ARG A 23 6.33 -17.25 -16.54
CA ARG A 23 7.23 -16.46 -15.68
C ARG A 23 8.68 -16.90 -15.93
N ARG A 24 9.42 -16.17 -16.76
CA ARG A 24 10.88 -16.36 -16.84
C ARG A 24 11.51 -15.85 -15.55
N ASP A 25 12.16 -16.75 -14.83
CA ASP A 25 12.76 -16.50 -13.52
C ASP A 25 14.12 -15.79 -13.65
N ASN A 26 14.11 -14.46 -13.80
CA ASN A 26 15.22 -13.69 -13.25
C ASN A 26 15.06 -13.73 -11.71
N PRO A 27 16.09 -14.09 -10.93
CA PRO A 27 16.04 -14.07 -9.46
C PRO A 27 15.44 -12.78 -8.86
N ALA A 28 15.72 -11.62 -9.45
CA ALA A 28 15.19 -10.34 -8.98
C ALA A 28 13.66 -10.23 -9.16
N LEU A 29 13.15 -10.68 -10.31
CA LEU A 29 11.71 -10.73 -10.58
C LEU A 29 11.02 -11.76 -9.68
N PHE A 30 11.62 -12.93 -9.48
CA PHE A 30 11.10 -13.94 -8.57
C PHE A 30 11.02 -13.42 -7.13
N ALA A 31 12.05 -12.73 -6.65
CA ALA A 31 12.06 -12.14 -5.32
C ALA A 31 10.99 -11.03 -5.16
N ALA A 32 10.84 -10.18 -6.17
CA ALA A 32 9.79 -9.15 -6.23
C ALA A 32 8.39 -9.78 -6.20
N TRP A 33 8.17 -10.84 -6.97
CA TRP A 33 6.93 -11.60 -6.98
C TRP A 33 6.63 -12.25 -5.62
N ALA A 34 7.62 -12.92 -5.02
CA ALA A 34 7.46 -13.54 -3.72
C ALA A 34 7.10 -12.52 -2.63
N ALA A 35 7.74 -11.34 -2.66
CA ALA A 35 7.41 -10.23 -1.77
C ALA A 35 5.97 -9.73 -1.98
N LEU A 36 5.53 -9.62 -3.24
CA LEU A 36 4.17 -9.20 -3.60
C LEU A 36 3.11 -10.19 -3.10
N VAL A 37 3.29 -11.49 -3.30
CA VAL A 37 2.33 -12.51 -2.84
C VAL A 37 2.20 -12.47 -1.32
N ARG A 38 3.31 -12.34 -0.60
CA ARG A 38 3.33 -12.29 0.87
C ARG A 38 2.54 -11.11 1.43
N LEU A 39 2.43 -9.99 0.71
CA LEU A 39 1.68 -8.81 1.16
C LEU A 39 0.19 -9.11 1.40
N GLN A 40 -0.38 -10.16 0.79
CA GLN A 40 -1.76 -10.57 1.05
C GLN A 40 -2.05 -10.71 2.55
N HIS A 41 -1.15 -11.36 3.28
CA HIS A 41 -1.30 -11.55 4.72
C HIS A 41 -1.10 -10.25 5.50
N THR A 42 -0.23 -9.35 5.04
CA THR A 42 -0.05 -8.02 5.64
C THR A 42 -1.30 -7.15 5.47
N PHE A 43 -1.97 -7.21 4.30
CA PHE A 43 -3.28 -6.58 4.10
C PHE A 43 -4.35 -7.17 5.03
N GLN A 44 -4.40 -8.49 5.17
CA GLN A 44 -5.33 -9.15 6.09
C GLN A 44 -5.10 -8.74 7.55
N ALA A 45 -3.83 -8.69 7.98
CA ALA A 45 -3.46 -8.20 9.30
C ALA A 45 -3.88 -6.74 9.50
N SER A 46 -3.66 -5.86 8.51
CA SER A 46 -4.07 -4.45 8.55
C SER A 46 -5.59 -4.31 8.68
N VAL A 47 -6.37 -5.13 7.96
CA VAL A 47 -7.84 -5.17 8.10
C VAL A 47 -8.25 -5.53 9.53
N LEU A 48 -7.56 -6.47 10.17
CA LEU A 48 -7.85 -6.88 11.55
C LEU A 48 -7.51 -5.77 12.54
N THR A 49 -6.35 -5.13 12.41
CA THR A 49 -5.94 -4.03 13.30
C THR A 49 -6.88 -2.83 13.17
N ILE A 50 -7.34 -2.49 11.95
CA ILE A 50 -8.35 -1.45 11.72
C ILE A 50 -9.66 -1.78 12.44
N LYS A 51 -10.14 -3.04 12.30
CA LYS A 51 -11.39 -3.47 12.97
C LYS A 51 -11.30 -3.41 14.49
N CYS A 52 -10.11 -3.61 15.05
CA CYS A 52 -9.86 -3.52 16.48
C CYS A 52 -9.58 -2.08 16.96
N GLY A 53 -9.54 -1.08 16.07
CA GLY A 53 -9.22 0.31 16.43
C GLY A 53 -7.74 0.55 16.78
N LEU A 54 -6.87 -0.39 16.40
CA LEU A 54 -5.43 -0.39 16.67
C LEU A 54 -4.69 0.47 15.64
N HIS A 55 -4.87 1.78 15.74
CA HIS A 55 -4.43 2.73 14.72
C HIS A 55 -2.89 2.83 14.57
N PHE A 56 -2.13 2.61 15.63
CA PHE A 56 -0.66 2.62 15.57
C PHE A 56 -0.11 1.38 14.83
N GLU A 57 -0.60 0.21 15.21
CA GLU A 57 -0.26 -1.07 14.59
C GLU A 57 -0.70 -1.05 13.13
N THR A 58 -1.87 -0.47 12.85
CA THR A 58 -2.35 -0.27 11.48
C THR A 58 -1.38 0.60 10.69
N ALA A 59 -1.00 1.78 11.19
CA ALA A 59 -0.08 2.66 10.47
C ALA A 59 1.29 2.00 10.24
N ALA A 60 1.78 1.19 11.18
CA ALA A 60 3.01 0.43 11.02
C ALA A 60 2.90 -0.64 9.92
N LEU A 61 1.78 -1.38 9.87
CA LEU A 61 1.53 -2.36 8.83
C LEU A 61 1.33 -1.72 7.45
N GLU A 62 0.60 -0.61 7.38
CA GLU A 62 0.43 0.16 6.15
C GLU A 62 1.75 0.73 5.63
N ARG A 63 2.62 1.21 6.53
CA ARG A 63 3.97 1.65 6.17
C ARG A 63 4.79 0.49 5.61
N LEU A 64 4.73 -0.68 6.24
CA LEU A 64 5.40 -1.89 5.76
C LEU A 64 4.92 -2.27 4.37
N ILE A 65 3.61 -2.21 4.09
CA ILE A 65 3.06 -2.47 2.76
C ILE A 65 3.64 -1.47 1.75
N LEU A 66 3.62 -0.17 2.07
CA LEU A 66 4.14 0.88 1.19
C LEU A 66 5.63 0.68 0.88
N GLU A 67 6.45 0.40 1.89
CA GLU A 67 7.89 0.17 1.75
C GLU A 67 8.20 -1.09 0.92
N GLN A 68 7.41 -2.15 1.08
CA GLN A 68 7.53 -3.37 0.27
C GLN A 68 7.11 -3.13 -1.19
N LEU A 69 6.00 -2.42 -1.43
CA LEU A 69 5.60 -2.03 -2.79
C LEU A 69 6.68 -1.19 -3.47
N ALA A 70 7.30 -0.28 -2.72
CA ALA A 70 8.41 0.52 -3.20
C ALA A 70 9.62 -0.35 -3.58
N TRP A 71 9.98 -1.31 -2.72
CA TRP A 71 11.07 -2.24 -3.02
C TRP A 71 10.75 -3.12 -4.24
N ILE A 72 9.55 -3.70 -4.32
CA ILE A 72 9.08 -4.51 -5.47
C ILE A 72 9.21 -3.72 -6.78
N SER A 73 8.75 -2.47 -6.78
CA SER A 73 8.81 -1.60 -7.96
C SER A 73 10.25 -1.34 -8.44
N ALA A 74 11.23 -1.28 -7.53
CA ALA A 74 12.63 -1.07 -7.89
C ALA A 74 13.39 -2.37 -8.17
N ALA A 75 13.00 -3.48 -7.54
CA ALA A 75 13.72 -4.75 -7.59
C ALA A 75 13.48 -5.54 -8.88
N HIS A 76 12.25 -5.52 -9.42
CA HIS A 76 11.83 -6.43 -10.51
C HIS A 76 12.69 -6.35 -11.78
N SER A 77 13.29 -5.20 -12.06
CA SER A 77 14.14 -4.93 -13.23
C SER A 77 15.60 -4.66 -12.86
N TYR A 78 16.03 -4.97 -11.63
CA TYR A 78 17.37 -4.66 -11.16
C TYR A 78 18.39 -5.73 -11.61
N GLU A 79 19.44 -5.30 -12.30
CA GLU A 79 20.47 -6.20 -12.87
C GLU A 79 21.60 -6.60 -11.90
N GLY A 80 21.33 -6.58 -10.59
CA GLY A 80 22.31 -6.93 -9.56
C GLY A 80 21.66 -7.54 -8.33
N ASP A 81 22.38 -7.49 -7.21
CA ASP A 81 21.84 -7.92 -5.92
C ASP A 81 20.74 -6.95 -5.45
N CYS A 82 19.48 -7.29 -5.75
CA CYS A 82 18.31 -6.49 -5.41
C CYS A 82 18.11 -6.32 -3.88
N PHE A 83 18.74 -7.15 -3.05
CA PHE A 83 18.70 -7.02 -1.59
C PHE A 83 19.55 -5.85 -1.08
N LYS A 84 20.43 -5.29 -1.92
CA LYS A 84 21.24 -4.10 -1.61
C LYS A 84 20.58 -2.77 -2.01
N LEU A 85 19.35 -2.80 -2.54
CA LEU A 85 18.63 -1.58 -2.88
C LEU A 85 18.36 -0.74 -1.63
N SER A 86 18.71 0.54 -1.69
CA SER A 86 18.47 1.46 -0.57
C SER A 86 16.99 1.83 -0.49
N PRO A 87 16.40 1.96 0.72
CA PRO A 87 15.00 2.35 0.88
C PRO A 87 14.66 3.67 0.19
N LYS A 88 15.57 4.64 0.22
CA LYS A 88 15.42 5.94 -0.45
C LYS A 88 15.24 5.80 -1.96
N ARG A 89 16.01 4.91 -2.59
CA ARG A 89 15.89 4.64 -4.04
C ARG A 89 14.56 3.98 -4.34
N CYS A 90 14.16 2.98 -3.55
CA CYS A 90 12.88 2.30 -3.71
C CYS A 90 11.68 3.26 -3.66
N LEU A 91 11.67 4.15 -2.65
CA LEU A 91 10.62 5.16 -2.51
C LEU A 91 10.59 6.14 -3.68
N ALA A 92 11.75 6.54 -4.21
CA ALA A 92 11.83 7.43 -5.37
C ALA A 92 11.25 6.78 -6.64
N VAL A 93 11.49 5.48 -6.86
CA VAL A 93 10.91 4.73 -7.98
C VAL A 93 9.39 4.68 -7.85
N LEU A 94 8.87 4.33 -6.67
CA LEU A 94 7.42 4.30 -6.46
C LEU A 94 6.79 5.69 -6.56
N GLN A 95 7.48 6.73 -6.11
CA GLN A 95 6.98 8.11 -6.20
C GLN A 95 6.83 8.59 -7.65
N ALA A 96 7.66 8.10 -8.57
CA ALA A 96 7.50 8.39 -9.99
C ALA A 96 6.21 7.80 -10.59
N ILE A 97 5.71 6.70 -10.03
CA ILE A 97 4.45 6.04 -10.43
C ILE A 97 3.27 6.65 -9.67
N TYR A 98 3.45 6.89 -8.37
CA TYR A 98 2.46 7.45 -7.45
C TYR A 98 3.06 8.64 -6.68
N PRO A 99 2.80 9.88 -7.11
CA PRO A 99 3.34 11.08 -6.47
C PRO A 99 2.99 11.23 -4.97
N CYS A 100 1.89 10.62 -4.53
CA CYS A 100 1.47 10.63 -3.12
C CYS A 100 2.31 9.75 -2.19
N THR A 101 3.24 8.95 -2.73
CA THR A 101 4.10 8.02 -1.95
C THR A 101 4.88 8.71 -0.85
N GLY A 102 5.54 9.83 -1.16
CA GLY A 102 6.32 10.60 -0.18
C GLY A 102 5.47 11.14 0.97
N PRO A 103 4.39 11.91 0.67
CA PRO A 103 3.45 12.38 1.68
C PRO A 103 2.85 11.25 2.53
N LEU A 104 2.42 10.14 1.92
CA LEU A 104 1.85 8.99 2.63
C LEU A 104 2.88 8.33 3.55
N HIS A 105 4.12 8.13 3.08
CA HIS A 105 5.19 7.57 3.90
C HIS A 105 5.50 8.43 5.13
N GLY A 106 5.59 9.76 4.94
CA GLY A 106 5.81 10.71 6.03
C GLY A 106 4.67 10.68 7.06
N LEU A 107 3.42 10.63 6.58
CA LEU A 107 2.24 10.53 7.42
C LEU A 107 2.23 9.23 8.25
N LEU A 108 2.39 8.07 7.61
CA LEU A 108 2.41 6.77 8.30
C LEU A 108 3.57 6.67 9.29
N THR A 109 4.72 7.25 8.95
CA THR A 109 5.88 7.36 9.84
C THR A 109 5.57 8.22 11.07
N SER A 110 4.81 9.31 10.92
CA SER A 110 4.43 10.17 12.04
C SER A 110 3.54 9.45 13.07
N PHE A 111 2.65 8.57 12.62
CA PHE A 111 1.84 7.75 13.52
C PHE A 111 2.67 6.69 14.26
N ALA A 112 3.67 6.11 13.60
CA ALA A 112 4.51 5.08 14.20
C ALA A 112 5.60 5.61 15.16
N ARG A 113 5.82 6.92 15.22
CA ARG A 113 6.81 7.53 16.11
C ARG A 113 6.14 8.06 17.39
N LEU A 114 6.67 7.65 18.54
CA LEU A 114 6.42 8.31 19.81
C LEU A 114 7.18 9.64 19.83
N ALA A 115 6.56 10.68 19.29
CA ALA A 115 7.06 12.05 19.35
C ALA A 115 6.22 12.84 20.37
N PRO A 116 6.77 13.78 21.13
CA PRO A 116 6.01 14.54 22.13
C PRO A 116 4.71 15.13 21.57
N GLU A 117 4.74 15.60 20.32
CA GLU A 117 3.62 16.25 19.62
C GLU A 117 2.52 15.25 19.23
N THR A 118 2.86 13.97 19.03
CA THR A 118 1.88 12.90 18.82
C THR A 118 1.40 12.35 20.16
N THR A 119 2.29 12.13 21.12
CA THR A 119 1.98 11.61 22.47
C THR A 119 0.93 12.44 23.20
N VAL A 120 0.98 13.78 23.13
CA VAL A 120 -0.03 14.65 23.77
C VAL A 120 -1.44 14.45 23.19
N LYS A 121 -1.57 14.11 21.90
CA LYS A 121 -2.87 13.79 21.26
C LYS A 121 -3.49 12.49 21.76
N HIS A 122 -2.74 11.72 22.55
CA HIS A 122 -3.15 10.43 23.10
C HIS A 122 -3.25 10.45 24.62
N VAL A 123 -2.98 11.60 25.25
CA VAL A 123 -3.17 11.81 26.69
C VAL A 123 -4.46 12.61 26.86
N GLN A 124 -5.51 11.95 27.33
CA GLN A 124 -6.68 12.67 27.82
C GLN A 124 -6.39 13.13 29.24
N VAL A 125 -6.60 14.43 29.48
CA VAL A 125 -6.57 15.02 30.81
C VAL A 125 -8.01 15.21 31.24
N ASP A 126 -8.38 14.59 32.36
CA ASP A 126 -9.64 14.85 33.03
C ASP A 126 -9.42 15.18 34.51
N ASN A 127 -10.52 15.41 35.23
CA ASN A 127 -10.49 15.78 36.65
C ASN A 127 -9.85 14.70 37.56
N GLU A 128 -9.63 13.47 37.06
CA GLU A 128 -9.06 12.34 37.79
C GLU A 128 -7.59 12.05 37.42
N GLY A 129 -7.03 12.74 36.41
CA GLY A 129 -5.61 12.66 36.04
C GLY A 129 -5.37 12.43 34.55
N PHE A 130 -4.29 11.71 34.24
CA PHE A 130 -3.87 11.40 32.88
C PHE A 130 -4.35 10.00 32.46
N ARG A 131 -5.12 9.91 31.36
CA ARG A 131 -5.47 8.63 30.71
C ARG A 131 -4.81 8.52 29.34
N VAL A 132 -4.32 7.33 29.01
CA VAL A 132 -3.79 7.02 27.67
C VAL A 132 -4.90 6.47 26.79
N GLN A 133 -5.20 7.18 25.70
CA GLN A 133 -6.18 6.75 24.71
C GLN A 133 -5.50 5.86 23.65
N LEU A 134 -5.67 4.55 23.80
CA LEU A 134 -5.08 3.53 22.92
C LEU A 134 -5.86 3.32 21.62
N SER A 135 -7.13 3.73 21.57
CA SER A 135 -7.99 3.57 20.40
C SER A 135 -8.72 4.86 20.07
N ASP A 136 -8.76 5.18 18.78
CA ASP A 136 -9.38 6.39 18.25
C ASP A 136 -10.23 5.97 17.05
N ARG A 137 -11.55 5.96 17.25
CA ARG A 137 -12.51 5.50 16.23
C ARG A 137 -12.60 6.48 15.06
N GLU A 138 -12.29 7.75 15.25
CA GLU A 138 -12.32 8.74 14.18
C GLU A 138 -11.20 8.46 13.17
N LYS A 139 -10.04 8.00 13.66
CA LYS A 139 -8.89 7.62 12.80
C LYS A 139 -9.10 6.32 12.02
N VAL A 140 -10.06 5.48 12.40
CA VAL A 140 -10.36 4.21 11.70
C VAL A 140 -10.77 4.47 10.25
N GLY A 141 -11.51 5.55 9.99
CA GLY A 141 -11.93 5.93 8.63
C GLY A 141 -10.73 6.23 7.73
N SER A 142 -9.84 7.12 8.18
CA SER A 142 -8.65 7.51 7.43
C SER A 142 -7.71 6.33 7.19
N MET A 143 -7.51 5.46 8.17
CA MET A 143 -6.70 4.24 8.00
C MET A 143 -7.33 3.30 6.97
N ALA A 144 -8.65 3.06 7.04
CA ALA A 144 -9.34 2.27 6.03
C ALA A 144 -9.18 2.84 4.60
N TYR A 145 -9.12 4.18 4.46
CA TYR A 145 -8.83 4.82 3.19
C TYR A 145 -7.38 4.64 2.74
N TYR A 146 -6.40 4.79 3.63
CA TYR A 146 -4.99 4.55 3.28
C TYR A 146 -4.76 3.10 2.84
N LEU A 147 -5.41 2.13 3.48
CA LEU A 147 -5.38 0.75 3.03
C LEU A 147 -5.98 0.56 1.63
N VAL A 148 -7.03 1.32 1.28
CA VAL A 148 -7.61 1.36 -0.08
C VAL A 148 -6.61 1.93 -1.10
N VAL A 149 -5.87 2.99 -0.74
CA VAL A 149 -4.77 3.54 -1.56
C VAL A 149 -3.68 2.49 -1.80
N LEU A 150 -3.27 1.78 -0.75
CA LEU A 150 -2.25 0.74 -0.86
C LEU A 150 -2.74 -0.45 -1.70
N ALA A 151 -4.03 -0.79 -1.65
CA ALA A 151 -4.60 -1.85 -2.50
C ALA A 151 -4.62 -1.46 -3.99
N ASP A 152 -4.84 -0.18 -4.32
CA ASP A 152 -4.70 0.32 -5.68
C ASP A 152 -3.25 0.21 -6.17
N MET A 153 -2.30 0.71 -5.36
CA MET A 153 -0.87 0.58 -5.66
C MET A 153 -0.45 -0.87 -5.83
N TYR A 154 -0.93 -1.77 -4.96
CA TYR A 154 -0.66 -3.21 -5.06
C TYR A 154 -1.08 -3.80 -6.41
N SER A 155 -2.28 -3.46 -6.86
CA SER A 155 -2.85 -4.00 -8.11
C SER A 155 -2.08 -3.48 -9.33
N VAL A 156 -1.73 -2.19 -9.32
CA VAL A 156 -0.94 -1.56 -10.38
C VAL A 156 0.49 -2.09 -10.41
N ILE A 157 1.19 -2.12 -9.26
CA ILE A 157 2.58 -2.58 -9.20
C ILE A 157 2.68 -4.08 -9.53
N GLY A 158 1.72 -4.89 -9.06
CA GLY A 158 1.71 -6.30 -9.38
C GLY A 158 1.62 -6.58 -10.88
N GLU A 159 0.82 -5.79 -11.60
CA GLU A 159 0.75 -5.87 -13.05
C GLU A 159 1.99 -5.29 -13.73
N LEU A 160 2.51 -4.18 -13.21
CA LEU A 160 3.66 -3.47 -13.76
C LEU A 160 4.91 -4.35 -13.84
N ILE A 161 5.19 -5.15 -12.81
CA ILE A 161 6.39 -6.02 -12.79
C ILE A 161 6.36 -7.13 -13.86
N TYR A 162 5.17 -7.40 -14.42
CA TYR A 162 4.94 -8.33 -15.52
C TYR A 162 4.46 -7.65 -16.81
N ALA A 163 4.53 -6.32 -16.91
CA ALA A 163 3.92 -5.57 -18.02
C ALA A 163 4.38 -6.07 -19.40
N ASP A 164 5.66 -6.33 -19.60
CA ASP A 164 6.18 -6.81 -20.89
C ASP A 164 5.79 -8.28 -21.21
N ARG A 165 5.05 -8.95 -20.31
CA ARG A 165 4.78 -10.39 -20.36
C ARG A 165 3.29 -10.74 -20.33
N ILE A 166 2.42 -9.74 -20.28
CA ILE A 166 0.98 -9.92 -20.26
C ILE A 166 0.36 -9.17 -21.44
N GLU A 167 -0.52 -9.85 -22.17
CA GLU A 167 -1.16 -9.25 -23.36
C GLU A 167 -2.27 -8.27 -22.98
N GLN A 168 -2.94 -8.52 -21.85
CA GLN A 168 -4.07 -7.71 -21.40
C GLN A 168 -3.76 -7.04 -20.08
N HIS A 169 -3.63 -5.72 -20.13
CA HIS A 169 -3.49 -4.90 -18.92
C HIS A 169 -4.86 -4.49 -18.38
N ARG A 170 -5.09 -4.68 -17.08
CA ARG A 170 -6.29 -4.30 -16.33
C ARG A 170 -6.11 -3.00 -15.55
N TYR A 171 -4.93 -2.79 -14.99
CA TYR A 171 -4.58 -1.70 -14.07
C TYR A 171 -3.60 -0.69 -14.67
N ILE A 172 -2.79 -1.09 -15.66
CA ILE A 172 -1.83 -0.22 -16.35
C ILE A 172 -2.21 0.02 -17.83
N GLN A 173 -1.56 1.00 -18.44
CA GLN A 173 -1.61 1.27 -19.87
C GLN A 173 -0.24 1.77 -20.34
N GLN A 174 0.10 1.47 -21.59
CA GLN A 174 1.31 1.99 -22.22
C GLN A 174 1.00 3.36 -22.84
N VAL A 175 1.83 4.36 -22.53
CA VAL A 175 1.76 5.69 -23.16
C VAL A 175 2.68 5.76 -24.39
N GLN A 176 2.57 6.84 -25.18
CA GLN A 176 3.25 7.00 -26.47
C GLN A 176 4.78 6.83 -26.42
N ASP A 177 5.41 7.08 -25.27
CA ASP A 177 6.85 6.92 -25.06
C ASP A 177 7.27 5.49 -24.65
N GLY A 178 6.33 4.55 -24.67
CA GLY A 178 6.56 3.15 -24.33
C GLY A 178 6.52 2.84 -22.83
N ARG A 179 6.40 3.85 -21.96
CA ARG A 179 6.30 3.64 -20.51
C ARG A 179 4.92 3.14 -20.09
N PHE A 180 4.88 2.34 -19.05
CA PHE A 180 3.63 1.94 -18.41
C PHE A 180 3.25 2.91 -17.28
N VAL A 181 1.98 3.32 -17.26
CA VAL A 181 1.40 4.19 -16.23
C VAL A 181 0.09 3.59 -15.72
N PRO A 182 -0.36 3.97 -14.50
CA PRO A 182 -1.68 3.56 -14.02
C PRO A 182 -2.77 3.98 -15.00
N ARG A 183 -3.67 3.05 -15.35
CA ARG A 183 -4.84 3.34 -16.19
C ARG A 183 -5.86 4.17 -15.41
N GLU A 184 -6.43 5.19 -16.03
CA GLU A 184 -7.37 6.09 -15.36
C GLU A 184 -8.65 5.37 -14.92
N TYR A 185 -9.21 4.50 -15.76
CA TYR A 185 -10.45 3.74 -15.49
C TYR A 185 -10.22 2.35 -14.89
N ARG A 186 -9.16 2.17 -14.07
CA ARG A 186 -8.86 0.88 -13.44
C ARG A 186 -9.86 0.54 -12.32
N PRO A 187 -10.15 -0.75 -12.04
CA PRO A 187 -11.15 -1.16 -11.04
C PRO A 187 -10.93 -0.56 -9.64
N THR A 188 -9.66 -0.48 -9.22
CA THR A 188 -9.27 0.06 -7.92
C THR A 188 -9.37 1.58 -7.81
N LYS A 189 -9.40 2.30 -8.93
CA LYS A 189 -9.67 3.75 -8.94
C LYS A 189 -11.11 4.07 -8.54
N GLY A 190 -12.08 3.29 -9.01
CA GLY A 190 -13.47 3.41 -8.55
C GLY A 190 -13.63 3.17 -7.05
N MET A 191 -12.80 2.29 -6.46
CA MET A 191 -12.75 2.08 -5.02
C MET A 191 -12.18 3.30 -4.28
N LEU A 192 -11.11 3.92 -4.79
CA LEU A 192 -10.54 5.15 -4.23
C LEU A 192 -11.57 6.27 -4.20
N ASP A 193 -12.22 6.52 -5.33
CA ASP A 193 -13.17 7.63 -5.46
C ASP A 193 -14.41 7.40 -4.58
N LYS A 194 -14.90 6.16 -4.48
CA LYS A 194 -16.02 5.76 -3.61
C LYS A 194 -15.74 6.02 -2.12
N HIS A 195 -14.52 5.78 -1.67
CA HIS A 195 -14.16 5.82 -0.24
C HIS A 195 -13.44 7.11 0.16
N LYS A 196 -13.29 8.08 -0.75
CA LYS A 196 -12.59 9.35 -0.50
C LYS A 196 -13.16 10.15 0.67
N SER A 197 -14.46 10.04 0.94
CA SER A 197 -15.12 10.70 2.09
C SER A 197 -14.59 10.23 3.45
N LEU A 198 -14.00 9.03 3.54
CA LEU A 198 -13.43 8.51 4.78
C LEU A 198 -12.24 9.34 5.29
N LEU A 199 -11.60 10.15 4.43
CA LEU A 199 -10.55 11.10 4.84
C LEU A 199 -11.08 12.25 5.70
N PHE A 200 -12.36 12.59 5.55
CA PHE A 200 -12.91 13.84 6.07
C PHE A 200 -13.73 13.68 7.34
N GLY A 201 -13.77 12.48 7.94
CA GLY A 201 -14.40 12.21 9.25
C GLY A 201 -15.74 12.90 9.46
N HIS A 202 -16.85 12.21 9.18
CA HIS A 202 -18.17 12.68 9.66
C HIS A 202 -18.32 12.41 11.15
#